data_AF-A0A7E5A0E8-F1
#
_entry.id   AF-A0A7E5A0E8-F1
#
_cell.length_a   1.000
_cell.length_b   1.000
_cell.length_c   1.000
_cell.angle_alpha   90.00
_cell.angle_beta   90.00
_cell.angle_gamma   90.00
#
_symmetry.space_group_name_H-M   'P 1'
#
loop_
_entity.id
_entity.type
_entity.pdbx_description
1 polymer ?
#
loop_
_entity_poly.entity_id
_entity_poly.type
_entity_poly.pdbx_seq_one_letter_code
_entity_poly.pdbx_strand_id
1 'polypeptide(L)'
;MVEIDKEFPKSYPFGVLKTLHWALPFALLITLYVGTFQFGGVGFVLFSAWNAFFYSILTWFCYLFGFNKKVFNVGNAYLFIPFALMDFLVSIFFLLFFGISTLICIICIFESFKYRFTVILTYLFATAFSLGAAAAFGYFAILVYRACPNGQIRNLASLVIEGTTTATRPPADGPGEPGRPVV
;
A
#
# COMPACT_ATOMS: atom_id res chain seq x y z
N MET A 1 -12.05 19.85 14.60
CA MET A 1 -11.01 20.36 13.68
C MET A 1 -10.22 19.14 13.21
N VAL A 2 -9.97 18.97 11.92
CA VAL A 2 -9.22 17.80 11.42
C VAL A 2 -7.74 18.07 11.68
N GLU A 3 -7.17 17.43 12.68
CA GLU A 3 -5.73 17.51 12.97
C GLU A 3 -4.99 16.75 11.86
N ILE A 4 -4.27 17.50 11.04
CA ILE A 4 -3.45 16.98 9.95
C ILE A 4 -2.16 16.45 10.56
N ASP A 5 -1.98 15.13 10.56
CA ASP A 5 -0.75 14.51 11.04
C ASP A 5 0.34 14.61 9.96
N LYS A 6 1.09 15.71 10.00
CA LYS A 6 2.20 15.99 9.08
C LYS A 6 3.45 15.13 9.36
N GLU A 7 3.51 14.46 10.50
CA GLU A 7 4.64 13.60 10.88
C GLU A 7 4.44 12.15 10.42
N PHE A 8 3.20 11.75 10.14
CA PHE A 8 2.86 10.44 9.60
C PHE A 8 3.73 9.98 8.41
N PRO A 9 4.02 10.79 7.37
CA PRO A 9 4.86 10.35 6.24
C PRO A 9 6.31 10.04 6.63
N LYS A 10 6.78 10.57 7.76
CA LYS A 10 8.13 10.37 8.29
C LYS A 10 8.19 9.32 9.40
N SER A 11 7.04 8.87 9.91
CA SER A 11 6.95 7.80 10.90
C SER A 11 7.35 6.46 10.27
N TYR A 12 8.51 5.94 10.67
CA TYR A 12 8.97 4.62 10.30
C TYR A 12 8.34 3.59 11.26
N PRO A 13 7.89 2.40 10.82
CA PRO A 13 8.01 1.82 9.47
C PRO A 13 6.81 2.09 8.54
N PHE A 14 5.61 2.30 9.06
CA PHE A 14 4.39 2.27 8.25
C PHE A 14 4.18 3.52 7.38
N GLY A 15 4.56 4.69 7.87
CA GLY A 15 4.45 5.95 7.14
C GLY A 15 5.37 6.00 5.91
N VAL A 16 6.63 5.57 6.08
CA VAL A 16 7.61 5.50 4.99
C VAL A 16 7.23 4.43 3.96
N LEU A 17 6.71 3.28 4.39
CA LEU A 17 6.22 2.28 3.43
C LEU A 17 5.01 2.79 2.63
N LYS A 18 4.09 3.51 3.28
CA LYS A 18 2.93 4.07 2.60
C LYS A 18 3.30 5.16 1.61
N THR A 19 4.36 5.93 1.85
CA THR A 19 4.87 6.87 0.84
C THR A 19 5.52 6.13 -0.33
N LEU A 20 6.28 5.06 -0.07
CA LEU A 20 6.84 4.20 -1.12
C LEU A 20 5.76 3.53 -1.97
N HIS A 21 4.61 3.16 -1.39
CA HIS A 21 3.50 2.51 -2.09
C HIS A 21 2.91 3.34 -3.23
N TRP A 22 2.94 4.68 -3.15
CA TRP A 22 2.51 5.51 -4.28
C TRP A 22 3.71 6.05 -5.09
N ALA A 23 4.86 6.31 -4.46
CA ALA A 23 6.02 6.85 -5.14
C ALA A 23 6.63 5.87 -6.16
N LEU A 24 6.70 4.57 -5.83
CA LEU A 24 7.29 3.56 -6.72
C LEU A 24 6.40 3.28 -7.96
N PRO A 25 5.08 3.07 -7.84
CA PRO A 25 4.21 3.01 -9.01
C PRO A 25 4.21 4.30 -9.84
N PHE A 26 4.35 5.46 -9.22
CA PHE A 26 4.46 6.73 -9.95
C PHE A 26 5.75 6.82 -10.76
N ALA A 27 6.90 6.46 -10.17
CA ALA A 27 8.18 6.40 -10.87
C ALA A 27 8.14 5.39 -12.04
N LEU A 28 7.46 4.25 -11.85
CA LEU A 28 7.23 3.27 -12.91
C LEU A 28 6.39 3.85 -14.05
N LEU A 29 5.30 4.57 -13.75
CA LEU A 29 4.47 5.24 -14.75
C LEU A 29 5.29 6.26 -15.55
N ILE A 30 6.07 7.13 -14.89
CA ILE A 30 6.94 8.11 -15.57
C ILE A 30 7.90 7.38 -16.51
N THR A 31 8.53 6.31 -16.04
CA THR A 31 9.49 5.54 -16.85
C THR A 31 8.84 4.98 -18.11
N LEU A 32 7.63 4.41 -18.00
CA LEU A 32 6.92 3.81 -19.12
C LEU A 32 6.30 4.83 -20.08
N TYR A 33 5.94 6.02 -19.62
CA TYR A 33 5.42 7.10 -20.47
C TYR A 33 6.52 7.89 -21.19
N VAL A 34 7.71 8.02 -20.59
CA VAL A 34 8.88 8.61 -21.26
C VAL A 34 9.51 7.62 -22.24
N GLY A 35 9.29 6.32 -22.04
CA GLY A 35 9.69 5.27 -22.96
C GLY A 35 9.09 5.43 -24.36
N THR A 36 9.93 5.37 -25.39
CA THR A 36 9.53 5.58 -26.79
C THR A 36 8.89 4.35 -27.46
N PHE A 37 9.05 3.16 -26.87
CA PHE A 37 8.55 1.90 -27.42
C PHE A 37 7.88 1.05 -26.34
N GLN A 38 6.64 0.64 -26.59
CA GLN A 38 5.88 -0.26 -25.72
C GLN A 38 5.73 -1.62 -26.39
N PHE A 39 6.32 -2.66 -25.77
CA PHE A 39 6.17 -4.04 -26.21
C PHE A 39 4.81 -4.62 -25.76
N GLY A 40 4.45 -5.78 -26.32
CA GLY A 40 3.25 -6.51 -25.90
C GLY A 40 3.28 -6.82 -24.40
N GLY A 41 2.14 -6.67 -23.73
CA GLY A 41 2.00 -6.94 -22.29
C GLY A 41 2.28 -5.73 -21.37
N VAL A 42 2.93 -4.67 -21.87
CA VAL A 42 3.16 -3.43 -21.09
C VAL A 42 1.84 -2.76 -20.64
N GLY A 43 0.75 -2.98 -21.36
CA GLY A 43 -0.58 -2.54 -20.94
C GLY A 43 -1.00 -3.08 -19.57
N PHE A 44 -0.63 -4.31 -19.22
CA PHE A 44 -0.88 -4.87 -17.89
C PHE A 44 -0.06 -4.15 -16.81
N VAL A 45 1.20 -3.82 -17.12
CA VAL A 45 2.10 -3.08 -16.21
C VAL A 45 1.59 -1.66 -15.97
N LEU A 46 1.10 -0.99 -17.01
CA LEU A 46 0.47 0.32 -16.89
C LEU A 46 -0.83 0.26 -16.07
N PHE A 47 -1.66 -0.75 -16.32
CA PHE A 47 -2.89 -0.97 -15.56
C PHE A 47 -2.59 -1.22 -14.08
N SER A 48 -1.65 -2.11 -13.76
CA SER A 48 -1.27 -2.40 -12.37
C SER A 48 -0.69 -1.18 -11.67
N ALA A 49 0.18 -0.42 -12.35
CA ALA A 49 0.80 0.78 -11.81
C ALA A 49 -0.23 1.90 -11.54
N TRP A 50 -1.16 2.17 -12.45
CA TRP A 50 -2.21 3.17 -12.24
C TRP A 50 -3.15 2.80 -11.09
N ASN A 51 -3.62 1.54 -11.04
CA ASN A 51 -4.50 1.09 -9.97
C ASN A 51 -3.81 1.17 -8.61
N ALA A 52 -2.55 0.74 -8.53
CA ALA A 52 -1.76 0.85 -7.30
C ALA A 52 -1.57 2.31 -6.90
N PHE A 53 -1.22 3.19 -7.84
CA PHE A 53 -1.01 4.61 -7.58
C PHE A 53 -2.26 5.28 -6.99
N PHE A 54 -3.42 5.10 -7.62
CA PHE A 54 -4.68 5.70 -7.13
C PHE A 54 -5.08 5.14 -5.77
N TYR A 55 -5.00 3.82 -5.57
CA TYR A 55 -5.31 3.20 -4.29
C TYR A 55 -4.37 3.70 -3.18
N SER A 56 -3.07 3.75 -3.45
CA SER A 56 -2.06 4.15 -2.48
C SER A 56 -2.16 5.63 -2.11
N ILE A 57 -2.50 6.51 -3.05
CA ILE A 57 -2.78 7.92 -2.74
C ILE A 57 -4.04 8.06 -1.90
N LEU A 58 -5.12 7.38 -2.28
CA LEU A 58 -6.39 7.45 -1.54
C LEU A 58 -6.19 7.00 -0.09
N THR A 59 -5.55 5.85 0.10
CA THR A 59 -5.26 5.34 1.45
C THR A 59 -4.29 6.25 2.20
N TRP A 60 -3.27 6.80 1.53
CA TRP A 60 -2.35 7.77 2.14
C TRP A 60 -3.07 9.01 2.68
N PHE A 61 -4.02 9.57 1.92
CA PHE A 61 -4.89 10.65 2.42
C PHE A 61 -5.75 10.20 3.60
N CYS A 62 -6.32 8.99 3.56
CA CYS A 62 -7.10 8.46 4.67
C CYS A 62 -6.30 8.38 5.97
N TYR A 63 -5.02 7.99 5.90
CA TYR A 63 -4.12 7.98 7.06
C TYR A 63 -3.74 9.39 7.52
N LEU A 64 -3.47 10.31 6.59
CA LEU A 64 -3.08 11.70 6.90
C LEU A 64 -4.19 12.49 7.63
N PHE A 65 -5.46 12.22 7.30
CA PHE A 65 -6.63 12.81 7.96
C PHE A 65 -7.12 12.04 9.20
N GLY A 66 -6.41 10.98 9.60
CA GLY A 66 -6.75 10.18 10.76
C GLY A 66 -8.06 9.40 10.63
N PHE A 67 -8.55 9.15 9.39
CA PHE A 67 -9.78 8.38 9.17
C PHE A 67 -9.63 6.91 9.60
N ASN A 68 -8.39 6.42 9.69
CA ASN A 68 -8.05 5.13 10.29
C ASN A 68 -8.40 5.03 11.79
N LYS A 69 -8.50 6.16 12.51
CA LYS A 69 -8.80 6.20 13.95
C LYS A 69 -10.27 6.52 14.27
N LYS A 70 -11.05 6.97 13.28
CA LYS A 70 -12.42 7.45 13.51
C LYS A 70 -13.42 6.31 13.41
N VAL A 71 -14.29 6.21 14.42
CA VAL A 71 -15.48 5.35 14.38
C VAL A 71 -16.61 6.19 13.80
N PHE A 72 -17.18 5.76 12.69
CA PHE A 72 -18.34 6.43 12.11
C PHE A 72 -19.59 5.93 12.80
N ASN A 73 -20.33 6.84 13.43
CA ASN A 73 -21.64 6.51 13.98
C ASN A 73 -22.68 6.69 12.85
N VAL A 74 -23.22 5.57 12.35
CA VAL A 74 -24.27 5.57 11.32
C VAL A 74 -25.56 5.07 11.96
N GLY A 75 -26.41 6.01 12.37
CA GLY A 75 -27.66 5.71 13.05
C GLY A 75 -27.43 5.15 14.47
N ASN A 76 -27.82 3.90 14.70
CA ASN A 76 -27.64 3.20 15.99
C ASN A 76 -26.47 2.19 15.95
N ALA A 77 -25.66 2.22 14.89
CA ALA A 77 -24.57 1.29 14.64
C ALA A 77 -23.23 2.02 14.52
N TYR A 78 -22.21 1.51 15.20
CA TYR A 78 -20.84 1.97 15.09
C TYR A 78 -20.15 1.23 13.93
N LEU A 79 -19.92 1.91 12.81
CA LEU A 79 -19.20 1.38 11.66
C LEU A 79 -17.70 1.66 11.84
N PHE A 80 -16.95 0.60 12.14
CA PHE A 80 -15.49 0.62 12.12
C PHE A 80 -15.00 0.01 10.81
N ILE A 81 -14.23 0.78 10.05
CA ILE A 81 -13.63 0.30 8.79
C ILE A 81 -12.27 -0.32 9.15
N PRO A 82 -12.06 -1.64 8.97
CA PRO A 82 -10.80 -2.29 9.28
C PRO A 82 -9.75 -1.97 8.21
N PHE A 83 -9.17 -0.76 8.26
CA PHE A 83 -8.19 -0.27 7.29
C PHE A 83 -6.94 -1.17 7.21
N ALA A 84 -6.48 -1.73 8.34
CA ALA A 84 -5.34 -2.65 8.36
C ALA A 84 -5.61 -3.95 7.59
N LEU A 85 -6.82 -4.51 7.72
CA LEU A 85 -7.21 -5.72 6.98
C LEU A 85 -7.33 -5.44 5.48
N MET A 86 -7.98 -4.33 5.10
CA MET A 86 -8.09 -3.94 3.69
C MET A 86 -6.71 -3.71 3.07
N ASP A 87 -5.83 -2.99 3.76
CA ASP A 87 -4.48 -2.73 3.28
C ASP A 87 -3.63 -4.00 3.17
N PHE A 88 -3.81 -4.95 4.08
CA PHE A 88 -3.13 -6.25 4.01
C PHE A 88 -3.55 -7.04 2.77
N LEU A 89 -4.86 -7.18 2.54
CA LEU A 89 -5.39 -7.92 1.37
C LEU A 89 -4.96 -7.25 0.06
N VAL A 90 -5.06 -5.93 0.00
CA VAL A 90 -4.67 -5.17 -1.19
C VAL A 90 -3.16 -5.23 -1.42
N SER A 91 -2.35 -5.23 -0.36
CA SER A 91 -0.90 -5.41 -0.48
C SER A 91 -0.53 -6.79 -1.03
N ILE A 92 -1.21 -7.87 -0.62
CA ILE A 92 -1.00 -9.21 -1.20
C ILE A 92 -1.40 -9.23 -2.68
N PHE A 93 -2.53 -8.61 -3.02
CA PHE A 93 -3.00 -8.55 -4.40
C PHE A 93 -2.00 -7.80 -5.29
N PHE A 94 -1.52 -6.64 -4.85
CA PHE A 94 -0.53 -5.86 -5.59
C PHE A 94 0.85 -6.51 -5.63
N LEU A 95 1.25 -7.27 -4.60
CA LEU A 95 2.47 -8.09 -4.64
C LEU A 95 2.44 -9.06 -5.83
N LEU A 96 1.33 -9.76 -6.05
CA LEU A 96 1.18 -10.68 -7.18
C LEU A 96 1.15 -9.93 -8.52
N PHE A 97 0.43 -8.82 -8.60
CA PHE A 97 0.33 -8.01 -9.82
C PHE A 97 1.68 -7.43 -10.24
N PHE A 98 2.44 -6.87 -9.30
CA PHE A 98 3.79 -6.37 -9.57
C PHE A 98 4.80 -7.49 -9.79
N GLY A 99 4.59 -8.66 -9.19
CA GLY A 99 5.36 -9.88 -9.51
C GLY A 99 5.22 -10.26 -10.98
N ILE A 100 3.99 -10.37 -11.49
CA ILE A 100 3.72 -10.63 -12.91
C ILE A 100 4.26 -9.50 -13.79
N SER A 101 4.06 -8.24 -13.37
CA SER A 101 4.56 -7.07 -14.11
C SER A 101 6.08 -7.08 -14.24
N THR A 102 6.80 -7.52 -13.20
CA THR A 102 8.26 -7.65 -13.22
C THR A 102 8.70 -8.71 -14.24
N LEU A 103 8.00 -9.85 -14.31
CA LEU A 103 8.28 -10.88 -15.31
C LEU A 103 8.07 -10.36 -16.74
N ILE A 104 6.99 -9.61 -16.97
CA ILE A 104 6.73 -8.98 -18.28
C ILE A 104 7.86 -8.01 -18.63
N CYS A 105 8.26 -7.12 -17.70
CA CYS A 105 9.36 -6.18 -17.94
C CYS A 105 10.68 -6.91 -18.25
N ILE A 106 10.98 -8.03 -17.59
CA ILE A 106 12.17 -8.85 -17.87
C ILE A 106 12.12 -9.43 -19.29
N ILE A 107 10.97 -9.96 -19.72
CA ILE A 107 10.79 -10.45 -21.09
C ILE A 107 11.00 -9.31 -22.10
N CYS A 108 10.45 -8.12 -21.81
CA CYS A 108 10.65 -6.93 -22.64
C CYS A 108 12.13 -6.50 -22.72
N ILE A 109 12.95 -6.70 -21.68
CA ILE A 109 14.40 -6.46 -21.74
C ILE A 109 15.04 -7.39 -22.79
N PHE A 110 14.70 -8.68 -22.81
CA PHE A 110 15.24 -9.61 -23.79
C PHE A 110 14.83 -9.27 -25.22
N GLU A 111 13.59 -8.82 -25.44
CA GLU A 111 13.14 -8.35 -26.75
C GLU A 111 13.82 -7.04 -27.16
N SER A 112 14.16 -6.19 -26.19
CA SER A 112 14.82 -4.90 -26.40
C SER A 112 16.23 -5.02 -26.96
N PHE A 113 16.89 -6.19 -26.86
CA PHE A 113 18.23 -6.40 -27.45
C PHE A 113 18.27 -6.20 -28.97
N LYS A 114 17.12 -6.32 -29.64
CA LYS A 114 16.99 -6.07 -31.09
C LYS A 114 16.91 -4.58 -31.44
N TYR A 115 16.79 -3.70 -30.44
CA TYR A 115 16.50 -2.27 -30.60
C TYR A 115 17.61 -1.40 -29.97
N ARG A 116 17.36 -0.09 -29.86
CA ARG A 116 18.31 0.89 -29.32
C ARG A 116 18.53 0.70 -27.82
N PHE A 117 19.75 0.98 -27.36
CA PHE A 117 20.16 0.88 -25.94
C PHE A 117 19.24 1.64 -24.96
N THR A 118 18.66 2.77 -25.38
CA THR A 118 17.71 3.55 -24.57
C THR A 118 16.47 2.75 -24.16
N VAL A 119 16.00 1.84 -25.02
CA VAL A 119 14.83 0.99 -24.74
C VAL A 119 15.18 -0.02 -23.65
N ILE A 120 16.37 -0.63 -23.72
CA ILE A 120 16.88 -1.54 -22.69
C ILE A 120 16.93 -0.87 -21.32
N LEU A 121 17.45 0.36 -21.25
CA LEU A 121 17.49 1.13 -20.00
C LEU A 121 16.09 1.41 -19.44
N THR A 122 15.14 1.74 -20.30
CA THR A 122 13.75 2.01 -19.88
C THR A 122 13.14 0.78 -19.19
N TYR A 123 13.28 -0.41 -19.79
CA TYR A 123 12.75 -1.64 -19.20
C TYR A 123 13.56 -2.14 -18.01
N LEU A 124 14.86 -1.81 -17.92
CA LEU A 124 15.67 -2.07 -16.73
C LEU A 124 15.16 -1.26 -15.53
N PHE A 125 14.95 0.05 -15.70
CA PHE A 125 14.37 0.90 -14.65
C PHE A 125 12.93 0.48 -14.32
N ALA A 126 12.12 0.15 -15.32
CA ALA A 126 10.75 -0.34 -15.09
C ALA A 126 10.74 -1.64 -14.27
N THR A 127 11.67 -2.56 -14.54
CA THR A 127 11.84 -3.80 -13.74
C THR A 127 12.27 -3.49 -12.31
N ALA A 128 13.21 -2.55 -12.13
CA ALA A 128 13.67 -2.16 -10.80
C ALA A 128 12.53 -1.53 -9.97
N PHE A 129 11.74 -0.64 -10.57
CA PHE A 129 10.60 0.00 -9.90
C PHE A 129 9.46 -0.97 -9.64
N SER A 130 9.16 -1.90 -10.56
CA SER A 130 8.12 -2.92 -10.35
C SER A 130 8.51 -3.90 -9.24
N LEU A 131 9.78 -4.33 -9.22
CA LEU A 131 10.31 -5.19 -8.16
C LEU A 131 10.34 -4.47 -6.81
N GLY A 132 10.77 -3.20 -6.81
CA GLY A 132 10.74 -2.35 -5.61
C GLY A 132 9.31 -2.17 -5.08
N ALA A 133 8.33 -1.94 -5.96
CA ALA A 133 6.93 -1.83 -5.58
C ALA A 133 6.41 -3.15 -4.99
N ALA A 134 6.67 -4.28 -5.65
CA ALA A 134 6.34 -5.61 -5.14
C ALA A 134 6.94 -5.84 -3.74
N ALA A 135 8.23 -5.53 -3.56
CA ALA A 135 8.90 -5.66 -2.27
C ALA A 135 8.29 -4.74 -1.21
N ALA A 136 7.94 -3.49 -1.54
CA ALA A 136 7.32 -2.56 -0.61
C ALA A 136 5.91 -3.01 -0.17
N PHE A 137 5.08 -3.52 -1.09
CA PHE A 137 3.78 -4.09 -0.75
C PHE A 137 3.92 -5.39 0.04
N GLY A 138 4.84 -6.28 -0.35
CA GLY A 138 5.11 -7.52 0.38
C GLY A 138 5.65 -7.29 1.78
N TYR A 139 6.60 -6.38 1.95
CA TYR A 139 7.17 -6.03 3.24
C TYR A 139 6.12 -5.39 4.16
N PHE A 140 5.24 -4.54 3.62
CA PHE A 140 4.11 -4.00 4.36
C PHE A 140 3.20 -5.13 4.86
N ALA A 141 2.82 -6.06 3.99
CA ALA A 141 1.96 -7.18 4.35
C ALA A 141 2.59 -8.03 5.47
N ILE A 142 3.90 -8.28 5.42
CA ILE A 142 4.62 -9.01 6.47
C ILE A 142 4.60 -8.24 7.80
N LEU A 143 4.89 -6.94 7.78
CA LEU A 143 4.88 -6.11 8.99
C LEU A 143 3.50 -6.08 9.65
N VAL A 144 2.44 -5.91 8.85
CA VAL A 144 1.05 -5.94 9.34
C VAL A 144 0.72 -7.32 9.90
N TYR A 145 1.10 -8.40 9.22
CA TYR A 145 0.87 -9.76 9.72
C TYR A 145 1.59 -10.05 11.03
N ARG A 146 2.85 -9.62 11.18
CA ARG A 146 3.63 -9.78 12.42
C ARG A 146 3.07 -8.96 13.57
N ALA A 147 2.42 -7.85 13.29
CA ALA A 147 1.76 -7.02 14.28
C ALA A 147 0.43 -7.61 14.79
N CYS A 148 -0.06 -8.70 14.20
CA CYS A 148 -1.35 -9.28 14.58
C CYS A 148 -1.29 -10.02 15.92
N PRO A 149 -2.14 -9.68 16.91
CA PRO A 149 -2.24 -10.44 18.14
C PRO A 149 -2.76 -11.85 17.80
N ASN A 150 -2.00 -12.87 18.21
CA ASN A 150 -2.25 -14.31 17.99
C ASN A 150 -2.15 -14.82 16.54
N GLY A 151 -1.61 -14.04 15.59
CA GLY A 151 -1.40 -14.48 14.19
C GLY A 151 -2.67 -14.83 13.42
N GLN A 152 -3.86 -14.53 13.97
CA GLN A 152 -5.14 -14.76 13.31
C GLN A 152 -5.51 -13.56 12.45
N ILE A 153 -5.76 -13.80 11.15
CA ILE A 153 -6.11 -12.75 10.18
C ILE A 153 -7.38 -11.98 10.59
N ARG A 154 -8.31 -12.64 11.30
CA ARG A 154 -9.53 -12.00 11.84
C ARG A 154 -9.23 -10.88 12.84
N ASN A 155 -8.09 -10.94 13.53
CA ASN A 155 -7.71 -9.92 14.52
C ASN A 155 -7.06 -8.69 13.87
N LEU A 156 -6.76 -8.70 12.55
CA LEU A 156 -6.42 -7.46 11.83
C LEU A 156 -7.60 -6.48 11.83
N ALA A 157 -8.85 -6.99 11.94
CA ALA A 157 -10.03 -6.14 11.93
C ALA A 157 -10.14 -5.24 13.17
N SER A 158 -9.46 -5.56 14.27
CA SER A 158 -9.40 -4.75 15.50
C SER A 158 -8.09 -3.96 15.65
N LEU A 159 -7.18 -4.09 14.68
CA LEU A 159 -5.86 -3.49 14.74
C LEU A 159 -5.85 -2.11 14.10
N VAL A 160 -5.44 -1.11 14.90
CA VAL A 160 -5.26 0.27 14.45
C VAL A 160 -3.78 0.51 14.25
N ILE A 161 -3.39 0.84 13.02
CA ILE A 161 -2.00 1.21 12.69
C ILE A 161 -1.80 2.67 13.09
N GLU A 162 -0.97 2.90 14.11
CA GLU A 162 -0.57 4.20 14.62
C GLU A 162 0.90 4.46 14.31
N GLY A 163 1.23 4.78 13.05
CA GLY A 163 2.55 5.29 12.62
C GLY A 163 3.76 4.40 12.96
N THR A 164 4.20 4.42 14.22
CA THR A 164 5.28 3.63 14.83
C THR A 164 4.81 2.31 15.49
N THR A 165 3.55 2.21 15.88
CA THR A 165 3.03 1.12 16.73
C THR A 165 1.66 0.64 16.26
N THR A 166 1.30 -0.60 16.57
CA THR A 166 -0.03 -1.16 16.30
C THR A 166 -0.77 -1.34 17.61
N ALA A 167 -1.85 -0.60 17.81
CA ALA A 167 -2.70 -0.75 18.98
C ALA A 167 -3.80 -1.77 18.68
N THR A 168 -3.98 -2.74 19.57
CA THR A 168 -5.16 -3.61 19.53
C THR A 168 -6.27 -2.87 20.25
N ARG A 169 -7.38 -2.58 19.58
CA ARG A 169 -8.53 -1.96 20.26
C ARG A 169 -9.03 -2.92 21.36
N PRO A 170 -9.31 -2.44 22.58
CA PRO A 170 -9.96 -3.27 23.58
C PRO A 170 -11.30 -3.77 23.01
N PRO A 171 -11.74 -4.99 23.36
CA PRO A 171 -13.06 -5.47 22.97
C PRO A 171 -14.09 -4.41 23.36
N ALA A 172 -15.05 -4.15 22.47
CA ALA A 172 -16.17 -3.30 22.80
C ALA A 172 -16.95 -4.00 23.92
N ASP A 173 -16.63 -3.67 25.16
CA ASP A 173 -17.53 -3.92 26.27
C ASP A 173 -18.89 -3.31 25.88
N GLY A 174 -19.94 -4.07 26.17
CA GLY A 174 -21.32 -3.70 25.90
C GLY A 174 -21.70 -2.34 26.47
N PRO A 175 -22.94 -1.89 26.25
CA PRO A 175 -23.33 -0.52 26.54
C PRO A 175 -23.24 -0.24 28.05
N GLY A 176 -22.24 0.55 28.46
CA GLY A 176 -22.16 1.16 29.78
C GLY A 176 -20.78 1.16 30.41
N GLU A 177 -20.03 2.25 30.24
CA GLU A 177 -19.59 3.10 31.36
C GLU A 177 -18.76 4.30 30.84
N PRO A 178 -19.16 5.55 31.11
CA PRO A 178 -18.34 6.71 30.82
C PRO A 178 -17.28 6.86 31.91
N GLY A 179 -16.00 6.67 31.56
CA GLY A 179 -14.88 7.17 32.38
C GLY A 179 -13.81 6.17 32.78
N ARG A 180 -13.19 5.45 31.83
CA ARG A 180 -11.85 4.87 32.08
C ARG A 180 -10.78 5.60 31.28
N PRO A 181 -9.73 6.11 31.94
CA PRO A 181 -8.63 6.79 31.26
C PRO A 181 -7.79 5.79 30.47
N VAL A 182 -7.33 6.25 29.32
CA VAL A 182 -6.39 5.55 28.45
C VAL A 182 -5.05 5.46 29.18
N VAL A 183 -4.55 4.25 29.40
CA VAL A 183 -3.14 3.96 29.73
C VAL A 183 -2.52 3.23 28.55
#